data_AF-Q4BX65-F1
#
_entry.id   AF-Q4BX65-F1
#
_cell.length_a   1.000
_cell.length_b   1.000
_cell.length_c   1.000
_cell.angle_alpha   90.00
_cell.angle_beta   90.00
_cell.angle_gamma   90.00
#
_symmetry.space_group_name_H-M   'P 1'
#
loop_
_entity.id
_entity.type
_entity.pdbx_description
1 polymer ?
#
loop_
_entity_poly.entity_id
_entity_poly.type
_entity_poly.pdbx_seq_one_letter_code
_entity_poly.pdbx_strand_id
1 'polypeptide(L)'
;MDQLREDPWAIHISEYASMDIPNVWKRWHNPVHYTTLKFLGIDISTLNFEKIQKTENSHVPSYQLEQAKEGIAKKFNVSPEQIEILIKG
;
A
#
# COMPACT_ATOMS: atom_id res chain seq x y z
N MET A 1 -5.49 39.54 1.00
CA MET A 1 -4.08 39.12 0.81
C MET A 1 -3.98 37.72 1.34
N ASP A 2 -4.22 36.71 0.48
CA ASP A 2 -4.01 35.31 0.83
C ASP A 2 -2.49 35.05 0.80
N GLN A 3 -1.91 34.78 1.97
CA GLN A 3 -0.56 34.24 2.03
C GLN A 3 -0.59 32.83 1.41
N LEU A 4 0.09 32.66 0.28
CA LEU A 4 0.45 31.34 -0.23
C LEU A 4 1.29 30.65 0.86
N ARG A 5 0.68 29.70 1.58
CA ARG A 5 1.45 28.82 2.47
C ARG A 5 2.30 27.94 1.57
N GLU A 6 3.61 27.91 1.82
CA GLU A 6 4.49 26.93 1.18
C GLU A 6 3.98 25.52 1.52
N ASP A 7 3.98 24.64 0.53
CA ASP A 7 3.58 23.25 0.73
C ASP A 7 4.50 22.58 1.75
N PRO A 8 3.97 21.73 2.65
CA PRO A 8 4.79 21.03 3.62
C PRO A 8 5.76 20.08 2.91
N TRP A 9 6.96 19.96 3.46
CA TRP A 9 7.96 19.01 2.98
C TRP A 9 7.41 17.58 3.06
N ALA A 10 7.54 16.83 1.96
CA ALA A 10 7.19 15.43 1.89
C ALA A 10 8.45 14.57 1.88
N ILE A 11 8.46 13.50 2.67
CA ILE A 11 9.53 12.49 2.66
C ILE A 11 9.12 11.38 1.70
N HIS A 12 9.94 11.15 0.68
CA HIS A 12 9.74 10.07 -0.29
C HIS A 12 10.77 8.96 -0.05
N ILE A 13 10.31 7.71 -0.10
CA ILE A 13 11.17 6.53 -0.01
C ILE A 13 11.30 5.95 -1.42
N SER A 14 12.53 5.82 -1.92
CA SER A 14 12.82 5.28 -3.26
C SER A 14 12.97 3.76 -3.26
N GLU A 15 13.52 3.22 -2.17
CA GLU A 15 13.92 1.83 -2.04
C GLU A 15 13.80 1.37 -0.59
N TYR A 16 13.64 0.06 -0.41
CA TYR A 16 13.59 -0.58 0.90
C TYR A 16 14.28 -1.94 0.82
N ALA A 17 14.84 -2.39 1.93
CA ALA A 17 15.36 -3.75 2.06
C ALA A 17 14.47 -4.50 3.06
N SER A 18 13.85 -5.60 2.61
CA SER A 18 13.09 -6.47 3.50
C SER A 18 14.04 -7.39 4.28
N MET A 19 13.75 -7.58 5.56
CA MET A 19 14.52 -8.47 6.44
C MET A 19 13.63 -9.09 7.49
N ASP A 20 13.96 -10.32 7.87
CA ASP A 20 13.34 -11.02 8.99
C ASP A 20 14.42 -11.38 10.00
N ILE A 21 14.39 -10.72 11.16
CA ILE A 21 15.31 -10.97 12.26
C ILE A 21 14.50 -11.51 13.44
N PRO A 22 14.63 -12.81 13.76
CA PRO A 22 13.82 -13.43 14.78
C PRO A 22 14.12 -12.85 16.17
N ASN A 23 13.08 -12.76 17.01
CA ASN A 23 13.20 -12.35 18.41
C ASN A 23 13.82 -10.95 18.64
N VAL A 24 13.82 -10.05 17.64
CA VAL A 24 14.30 -8.66 17.83
C VAL A 24 13.43 -7.90 18.83
N TRP A 25 12.11 -8.12 18.76
CA TRP A 25 11.19 -7.45 19.66
C TRP A 25 11.28 -8.01 21.08
N LYS A 26 11.82 -7.25 22.03
CA LYS A 26 12.02 -7.67 23.42
C LYS A 26 10.84 -7.33 24.35
N ARG A 27 9.61 -7.31 23.80
CA ARG A 27 8.39 -6.93 24.53
C ARG A 27 8.39 -5.47 25.02
N TRP A 28 8.98 -4.57 24.25
CA TRP A 28 8.88 -3.14 24.54
C TRP A 28 7.43 -2.67 24.46
N HIS A 29 7.05 -1.76 25.36
CA HIS A 29 5.67 -1.31 25.52
C HIS A 29 5.17 -0.45 24.35
N ASN A 30 6.07 0.24 23.64
CA ASN A 30 5.73 1.11 22.53
C ASN A 30 5.97 0.37 21.20
N PRO A 31 5.10 0.51 20.19
CA PRO A 31 5.25 -0.15 18.89
C PRO A 31 6.42 0.39 18.05
N VAL A 32 7.11 1.41 18.56
CA VAL A 32 8.29 2.01 17.95
C VAL A 32 9.40 2.04 18.99
N HIS A 33 10.59 1.57 18.62
CA HIS A 33 11.78 1.60 19.47
C HIS A 33 12.94 2.23 18.71
N TYR A 34 13.43 3.38 19.18
CA TYR A 34 14.60 4.05 18.61
C TYR A 34 15.86 3.24 18.94
N THR A 35 16.59 2.81 17.92
CA THR A 35 17.82 2.03 18.07
C THR A 35 18.76 2.28 16.90
N THR A 36 19.89 1.58 16.87
CA THR A 36 20.90 1.69 15.82
C THR A 36 21.01 0.39 15.03
N LEU A 37 21.43 0.48 13.77
CA LEU A 37 21.68 -0.68 12.92
C LEU A 37 22.70 -1.63 13.56
N LYS A 38 23.75 -1.09 14.18
CA LYS A 38 24.76 -1.86 14.92
C LYS A 38 24.17 -2.68 16.06
N PHE A 39 23.25 -2.10 16.84
CA PHE A 39 22.58 -2.82 17.92
C PHE A 39 21.73 -3.98 17.40
N LEU A 40 21.11 -3.80 16.23
CA LEU A 40 20.35 -4.84 15.55
C LEU A 40 21.22 -5.85 14.79
N GLY A 41 22.54 -5.65 14.74
CA GLY A 41 23.45 -6.50 13.97
C GLY A 41 23.25 -6.38 12.45
N ILE A 42 22.68 -5.27 11.98
CA ILE A 42 22.38 -5.05 10.57
C ILE A 42 23.59 -4.43 9.88
N ASP A 43 24.11 -5.11 8.87
CA ASP A 43 25.11 -4.60 7.94
C ASP A 43 24.47 -4.18 6.62
N ILE A 44 24.53 -2.88 6.33
CA ILE A 44 23.95 -2.26 5.14
C ILE A 44 24.50 -2.88 3.85
N SER A 45 25.79 -3.28 3.83
CA SER A 45 26.43 -3.84 2.64
C SER A 45 25.88 -5.20 2.21
N THR A 46 25.18 -5.88 3.13
CA THR A 46 24.58 -7.20 2.91
C THR A 46 23.11 -7.13 2.49
N LEU A 47 22.51 -5.94 2.51
CA LEU A 47 21.08 -5.76 2.26
C LEU A 47 20.78 -5.73 0.77
N ASN A 48 19.71 -6.42 0.38
CA ASN A 48 19.17 -6.35 -0.97
C ASN A 48 18.06 -5.30 -1.01
N PHE A 49 18.36 -4.14 -1.60
CA PHE A 49 17.39 -3.05 -1.75
C PHE A 49 16.51 -3.26 -2.98
N GLU A 50 15.21 -3.28 -2.75
CA GLU A 50 14.17 -3.31 -3.77
C GLU A 50 13.62 -1.89 -3.97
N LYS A 51 13.46 -1.50 -5.25
CA LYS A 51 12.80 -0.23 -5.56
C LYS A 51 11.33 -0.31 -5.17
N ILE A 52 10.82 0.73 -4.53
CA ILE A 52 9.38 0.85 -4.33
C ILE A 52 8.74 1.00 -5.70
N GLN A 53 7.93 0.02 -6.09
CA GLN A 53 7.08 0.15 -7.26
C GLN A 53 6.11 1.27 -6.95
N LYS A 54 6.34 2.44 -7.55
CA LYS A 54 5.36 3.51 -7.52
C LYS A 54 4.11 2.90 -8.14
N THR A 55 3.08 2.69 -7.32
CA THR A 55 1.75 2.46 -7.84
C THR A 55 1.37 3.79 -8.47
N GLU A 56 1.79 3.99 -9.73
CA GLU A 56 1.12 4.91 -10.65
C GLU A 56 -0.35 4.57 -10.45
N ASN A 57 -1.11 5.42 -9.74
CA ASN A 57 -2.50 5.18 -9.32
C ASN A 57 -3.12 4.23 -10.31
N SER A 58 -3.18 2.94 -9.95
CA SER A 58 -3.49 1.90 -10.92
C SER A 58 -4.74 2.38 -11.58
N HIS A 59 -4.65 2.68 -12.88
CA HIS A 59 -5.79 3.00 -13.70
C HIS A 59 -6.77 1.89 -13.36
N VAL A 60 -7.74 2.15 -12.48
CA VAL A 60 -8.75 1.16 -12.14
C VAL A 60 -9.32 0.92 -13.51
N PRO A 61 -9.14 -0.28 -14.11
CA PRO A 61 -9.68 -0.52 -15.43
C PRO A 61 -11.12 -0.04 -15.31
N SER A 62 -11.49 0.94 -16.13
CA SER A 62 -12.88 1.37 -16.20
C SER A 62 -13.61 0.12 -16.66
N TYR A 63 -14.06 -0.69 -15.70
CA TYR A 63 -14.83 -1.87 -16.01
C TYR A 63 -16.10 -1.30 -16.59
N GLN A 64 -16.30 -1.57 -17.88
CA GLN A 64 -17.59 -1.30 -18.48
C GLN A 64 -18.62 -2.01 -17.61
N LEU A 65 -19.71 -1.32 -17.31
CA LEU A 65 -20.74 -1.77 -16.38
C LEU A 65 -21.18 -3.22 -16.65
N GLU A 66 -21.18 -3.62 -17.92
CA GLU A 66 -21.47 -4.97 -18.41
C GLU A 66 -20.51 -6.03 -17.85
N GLN A 67 -19.19 -5.79 -17.88
CA GLN A 67 -18.20 -6.73 -17.34
C GLN A 67 -18.33 -6.90 -15.83
N ALA A 68 -18.64 -5.80 -15.12
CA ALA A 68 -18.91 -5.84 -13.69
C ALA A 68 -20.16 -6.68 -13.40
N LYS A 69 -21.25 -6.49 -14.18
CA LYS A 69 -22.46 -7.29 -14.07
C LYS A 69 -22.23 -8.77 -14.38
N GLU A 70 -21.44 -9.10 -15.41
CA GLU A 70 -21.09 -10.50 -15.74
C GLU A 70 -20.33 -11.21 -14.62
N GLY A 71 -19.36 -10.52 -13.99
CA GLY A 71 -18.60 -11.08 -12.87
C GLY A 71 -19.49 -11.40 -11.67
N ILE A 72 -20.40 -10.48 -11.34
CA ILE A 72 -21.37 -10.65 -10.24
C ILE A 72 -22.39 -11.75 -10.61
N ALA A 73 -22.89 -11.77 -11.84
CA ALA A 73 -23.81 -12.78 -12.37
C ALA A 73 -23.29 -14.20 -12.23
N LYS A 74 -22.03 -14.43 -12.64
CA LYS A 74 -21.37 -15.75 -12.48
C LYS A 74 -21.24 -16.16 -11.02
N LYS A 75 -20.94 -15.22 -10.12
CA LYS A 75 -20.80 -15.50 -8.68
C LYS A 75 -22.12 -15.91 -8.03
N PHE A 76 -23.23 -15.29 -8.43
CA PHE A 76 -24.55 -15.53 -7.85
C PHE A 76 -25.43 -16.46 -8.69
N ASN A 77 -24.90 -16.96 -9.82
CA ASN A 77 -25.59 -17.83 -10.78
C ASN A 77 -26.94 -17.23 -11.23
N VAL A 78 -26.94 -15.95 -11.57
CA VAL A 78 -28.09 -15.18 -12.08
C VAL A 78 -27.73 -14.55 -13.43
N SER A 79 -28.74 -14.07 -14.16
CA SER A 79 -28.51 -13.34 -15.41
C SER A 79 -27.98 -11.92 -15.14
N PRO A 80 -27.08 -11.35 -15.98
CA PRO A 80 -26.61 -9.97 -15.83
C PRO A 80 -27.72 -8.91 -15.80
N GLU A 81 -28.85 -9.17 -16.46
CA GLU A 81 -30.03 -8.31 -16.52
C GLU A 81 -30.78 -8.25 -15.18
N GLN A 82 -30.57 -9.23 -14.30
CA GLN A 82 -31.18 -9.30 -12.97
C GLN A 82 -30.37 -8.53 -11.91
N ILE A 83 -29.29 -7.85 -12.32
CA ILE A 83 -28.38 -7.14 -11.42
C ILE A 83 -28.51 -5.63 -11.61
N GLU A 84 -28.81 -4.95 -10.51
CA GLU A 84 -28.82 -3.49 -10.37
C GLU A 84 -27.65 -3.04 -9.49
N ILE A 85 -26.92 -2.00 -9.91
CA ILE A 85 -25.81 -1.41 -9.17
C ILE A 85 -26.23 0.00 -8.74
N LEU A 86 -26.33 0.21 -7.43
CA LEU A 86 -26.66 1.50 -6.83
C LEU A 86 -25.44 2.10 -6.13
N ILE A 87 -25.03 3.31 -6.52
CA ILE A 87 -23.97 4.06 -5.86
C ILE A 87 -24.63 5.16 -5.02
N LYS A 88 -24.42 5.13 -3.70
CA LYS A 88 -24.84 6.20 -2.79
C LYS A 88 -23.60 7.03 -2.43
N GLY A 89 -23.68 8.34 -2.66
CA GLY A 89 -22.68 9.33 -2.27
C GLY A 89 -23.03 10.00 -0.95
#